data_AF-A0A1S9PJL6-F1
#
_entry.id   AF-A0A1S9PJL6-F1
#
_cell.length_a   1.000
_cell.length_b   1.000
_cell.length_c   1.000
_cell.angle_alpha   90.00
_cell.angle_beta   90.00
_cell.angle_gamma   90.00
#
_symmetry.space_group_name_H-M   'P 1'
#
loop_
_entity.id
_entity.type
_entity.pdbx_description
1 polymer ?
#
loop_
_entity_poly.entity_id
_entity_poly.type
_entity_poly.pdbx_seq_one_letter_code
_entity_poly.pdbx_strand_id
1 'polypeptide(L)' 'MQSGDVFYLPELIMLTEEEKQIILNTYKWIKVPRYVDDESLSWEERYKRLDEHHVRETSFLIEKIRALVAGM' A
#
# COMPACT_ATOMS: atom_id res chain seq x y z
N MET A 1 5.91 -4.20 -20.57
CA MET A 1 4.93 -4.32 -19.46
C MET A 1 5.37 -5.43 -18.51
N GLN A 2 5.91 -5.07 -17.35
CA GLN A 2 6.00 -5.94 -16.17
C GLN A 2 5.58 -5.04 -15.00
N SER A 3 4.33 -5.17 -14.56
CA SER A 3 3.95 -5.92 -13.35
C SER A 3 4.53 -5.24 -12.11
N GLY A 4 3.71 -4.39 -11.49
CA GLY A 4 4.08 -3.62 -10.31
C GLY A 4 4.66 -4.47 -9.19
N ASP A 5 5.66 -3.91 -8.54
CA ASP A 5 6.33 -4.48 -7.39
C ASP A 5 5.33 -4.62 -6.23
N VAL A 6 4.74 -5.80 -6.13
CA VAL A 6 4.23 -6.29 -4.85
C VAL A 6 5.47 -6.40 -3.96
N PHE A 7 5.59 -5.54 -2.95
CA PHE A 7 6.68 -5.59 -1.98
C PHE A 7 6.78 -7.02 -1.42
N TYR A 8 7.77 -7.76 -1.93
CA TYR A 8 7.97 -9.17 -1.62
C TYR A 8 8.65 -9.25 -0.25
N LEU A 9 7.85 -9.21 0.81
CA LEU A 9 8.33 -9.48 2.17
C LEU A 9 8.45 -11.00 2.33
N PRO A 10 9.66 -11.57 2.38
CA PRO A 10 9.85 -13.03 2.39
C PRO A 10 9.18 -13.70 3.60
N GLU A 11 8.99 -12.95 4.68
CA GLU A 11 8.36 -13.39 5.93
C GLU A 11 6.84 -13.63 5.78
N LEU A 12 6.16 -12.98 4.83
CA LEU A 12 4.73 -13.20 4.56
C LEU A 12 4.45 -14.50 3.79
N ILE A 13 5.47 -15.12 3.19
CA ILE A 13 5.36 -16.36 2.40
C ILE A 13 5.22 -17.58 3.30
N MET A 14 5.55 -17.46 4.59
CA MET A 14 5.53 -18.54 5.56
C MET A 14 4.22 -18.63 6.36
N LEU A 15 3.27 -17.72 6.14
CA LEU A 15 1.99 -17.73 6.86
C LEU A 15 1.05 -18.76 6.26
N THR A 16 0.48 -19.62 7.10
CA THR A 16 -0.61 -20.50 6.67
C THR A 16 -1.85 -19.69 6.32
N GLU A 17 -2.79 -20.29 5.60
CA GLU A 17 -4.03 -19.60 5.24
C GLU A 17 -4.81 -19.19 6.50
N GLU A 18 -4.79 -20.00 7.56
CA GLU A 18 -5.38 -19.66 8.85
C GLU A 18 -4.71 -18.47 9.53
N GLU A 19 -3.38 -18.41 9.52
CA GLU A 19 -2.63 -17.28 10.10
C GLU A 19 -2.90 -15.99 9.34
N LYS A 20 -2.96 -16.06 8.01
CA LYS A 20 -3.40 -14.94 7.17
C LYS A 20 -4.79 -14.49 7.61
N GLN A 21 -5.76 -15.40 7.72
CA GLN A 21 -7.14 -15.06 8.14
C GLN A 21 -7.21 -14.46 9.55
N ILE A 22 -6.41 -14.94 10.50
CA ILE A 22 -6.32 -14.37 11.86
C ILE A 22 -5.80 -12.94 11.79
N ILE A 23 -4.72 -12.70 11.04
CA ILE A 23 -4.20 -11.36 10.79
C ILE A 23 -5.27 -10.52 10.07
N LEU A 24 -5.97 -11.07 9.06
CA LEU A 24 -6.99 -10.35 8.31
C LEU A 24 -8.13 -9.86 9.23
N ASN A 25 -8.55 -10.72 10.15
CA ASN A 25 -9.67 -10.47 11.06
C ASN A 25 -9.28 -9.61 12.28
N THR A 26 -8.02 -9.69 12.70
CA THR A 26 -7.50 -8.94 13.86
C THR A 26 -7.15 -7.51 13.47
N TYR A 27 -6.54 -7.32 12.30
CA TYR A 27 -6.14 -6.00 11.82
C TYR A 27 -7.22 -5.43 10.88
N LYS A 28 -7.86 -4.33 11.29
CA LYS A 28 -8.79 -3.60 10.41
C LYS A 28 -8.03 -3.13 9.18
N TRP A 29 -8.37 -3.66 8.00
CA TRP A 29 -7.68 -3.35 6.75
C TRP A 29 -7.79 -1.88 6.39
N ILE A 30 -6.64 -1.21 6.29
CA ILE A 30 -6.56 0.13 5.69
C ILE A 30 -6.51 -0.09 4.17
N LYS A 31 -7.63 0.19 3.48
CA LYS A 31 -7.67 0.12 2.01
C LYS A 31 -6.83 1.25 1.42
N VAL A 32 -5.79 0.90 0.68
CA VAL A 32 -4.90 1.86 0.00
C VAL A 32 -5.25 1.91 -1.50
N PRO A 33 -5.44 3.12 -2.07
CA PRO A 33 -5.63 3.27 -3.52
C PRO A 33 -4.37 2.84 -4.28
N ARG A 34 -4.52 2.07 -5.36
CA ARG A 34 -3.40 1.72 -6.23
C ARG A 34 -3.05 2.88 -7.15
N TYR A 35 -1.77 3.10 -7.39
CA TYR A 35 -1.30 3.98 -8.46
C TYR A 35 -1.77 3.44 -9.82
N VAL A 36 -2.27 4.34 -10.68
CA VAL A 36 -2.58 4.05 -12.08
C VAL A 36 -1.67 4.93 -12.91
N ASP A 37 -0.81 4.29 -13.68
CA ASP A 37 0.14 4.99 -14.53
C ASP A 37 -0.53 5.50 -15.81
N ASP A 38 0.02 6.59 -16.35
CA ASP A 38 -0.50 7.27 -17.53
C ASP A 38 0.61 7.31 -18.59
N GLU A 39 0.58 6.33 -19.50
CA GLU A 39 1.59 6.16 -20.54
C GLU A 39 1.56 7.30 -21.59
N SER A 40 0.56 8.17 -21.56
CA SER A 40 0.48 9.33 -22.46
C SER A 40 1.38 10.50 -22.06
N LEU A 41 1.90 10.49 -20.83
CA LEU A 41 2.74 11.56 -20.28
C LEU A 41 4.24 11.36 -20.56
N SER A 42 5.02 12.43 -20.39
CA SER A 42 6.48 12.30 -20.39
C SER A 42 6.98 11.46 -19.21
N TRP A 43 8.21 10.95 -19.32
CA TRP A 43 8.84 10.19 -18.23
C TRP A 43 8.96 11.02 -16.95
N GLU A 44 9.34 12.30 -17.06
CA GLU A 44 9.48 13.23 -15.93
C GLU A 44 8.14 13.45 -15.22
N GLU A 45 7.07 13.61 -15.99
CA GLU A 45 5.71 13.81 -15.46
C GLU A 45 5.19 12.54 -14.77
N ARG A 46 5.46 11.35 -15.34
CA ARG A 46 5.13 10.07 -14.71
C ARG A 46 5.89 9.88 -13.41
N TYR A 47 7.18 10.18 -13.40
CA TYR A 47 8.00 10.10 -12.20
C TYR A 47 7.47 11.04 -11.10
N LYS A 48 7.13 12.29 -11.45
CA LYS A 48 6.54 13.24 -10.52
C LYS A 48 5.21 12.74 -9.95
N ARG A 49 4.32 12.20 -10.79
CA ARG A 49 3.02 11.66 -10.34
C ARG A 49 3.19 10.44 -9.42
N LEU A 50 4.17 9.58 -9.70
CA LEU A 50 4.50 8.44 -8.87
C LEU A 50 5.00 8.89 -7.49
N ASP A 51 5.91 9.86 -7.45
CA ASP A 51 6.43 10.43 -6.19
C ASP A 51 5.30 11.06 -5.36
N GLU A 52 4.44 11.87 -5.98
CA GLU A 52 3.26 12.45 -5.32
C GLU A 52 2.29 11.37 -4.80
N HIS A 53 2.13 10.26 -5.52
CA HIS A 53 1.32 9.13 -5.06
C HIS A 53 1.92 8.47 -3.82
N HIS A 54 3.24 8.21 -3.81
CA HIS A 54 3.92 7.62 -2.66
C HIS A 54 3.82 8.49 -1.41
N VAL A 55 3.97 9.82 -1.54
CA VAL A 55 3.80 10.76 -0.43
C VAL A 55 2.36 10.68 0.11
N ARG A 56 1.36 10.75 -0.76
CA ARG A 56 -0.06 10.66 -0.37
C ARG A 56 -0.40 9.35 0.33
N GLU A 57 0.08 8.23 -0.20
CA GLU A 57 -0.10 6.90 0.38
C GLU A 57 0.50 6.83 1.79
N THR A 58 1.75 7.27 1.93
CA THR A 58 2.45 7.25 3.22
C THR A 58 1.75 8.12 4.25
N SER A 59 1.34 9.35 3.87
CA SER A 59 0.59 10.23 4.75
C SER A 59 -0.73 9.61 5.20
N PHE A 60 -1.49 9.01 4.27
CA PHE A 60 -2.75 8.33 4.57
C PHE A 60 -2.56 7.18 5.57
N LEU A 61 -1.56 6.32 5.37
CA LEU A 61 -1.27 5.21 6.28
C LEU A 61 -0.89 5.71 7.68
N ILE A 62 -0.05 6.73 7.78
CA ILE A 62 0.32 7.35 9.06
C ILE A 62 -0.92 7.88 9.79
N GLU A 63 -1.81 8.59 9.10
CA GLU A 63 -3.04 9.11 9.68
C GLU A 63 -3.96 8.00 10.17
N LYS A 64 -4.11 6.92 9.41
CA LYS A 64 -4.93 5.78 9.81
C LYS A 64 -4.38 5.05 11.01
N ILE A 65 -3.06 4.86 11.08
CA ILE A 65 -2.41 4.29 12.27
C ILE A 65 -2.62 5.20 13.48
N ARG A 66 -2.40 6.52 13.32
CA ARG A 66 -2.66 7.49 14.40
C ARG A 66 -4.10 7.41 14.91
N ALA A 67 -5.08 7.33 14.02
CA ALA A 67 -6.48 7.18 14.40
C ALA A 67 -6.79 5.85 15.12
N LEU A 68 -6.16 4.74 14.69
CA LEU A 68 -6.32 3.44 15.33
C LEU A 68 -5.70 3.42 16.74
N VAL A 69 -4.49 3.98 16.90
CA VAL A 69 -3.82 4.10 18.20
C VAL A 69 -4.56 5.06 19.12
N ALA A 70 -5.11 6.15 18.58
CA ALA A 70 -5.96 7.08 19.32
C ALA A 70 -7.31 6.47 19.74
N GLY A 71 -7.68 5.29 19.20
CA GLY A 71 -8.76 4.45 19.72
C GLY A 71 -10.07 4.42 18.92
N MET A 72 -10.20 5.20 17.84
CA MET A 72 -11.49 5.83 17.45
C MET A 72 -11.96 6.85 18.46
#